data_AF-A0A3D0NGD5-F1
#
_entry.id   AF-A0A3D0NGD5-F1
#
_cell.length_a   1.000
_cell.length_b   1.000
_cell.length_c   1.000
_cell.angle_alpha   90.00
_cell.angle_beta   90.00
_cell.angle_gamma   90.00
#
_symmetry.space_group_name_H-M   'P 1'
#
loop_
_entity.id
_entity.type
_entity.pdbx_description
1 polymer ?
#
loop_
_entity_poly.entity_id
_entity_poly.type
_entity_poly.pdbx_seq_one_letter_code
_entity_poly.pdbx_strand_id
1 'polypeptide(L)'
;MSEQKTLDVSQDTNESSLPNLSFNPGEKIDYEYFLDCVHCGLCTQACPTYVMTGNENDSPRGRIYLMRAVTDGRVDLNQNVRRHLELCLDCRSCETACPSGVQYGRLIEPFRLEMEKEIDTERKTDDWFHKYILFGLFPYPKRLRKALSFAKIAQRLKLDSLVLATGLWKLLPARLGRMATLLPKIRKADG
;
A
#
# COMPACT_ATOMS: atom_id res chain seq x y z
N MET A 1 -51.15 -42.24 8.43
CA MET A 1 -50.15 -42.96 9.27
C MET A 1 -48.94 -43.19 8.39
N SER A 2 -47.83 -42.47 8.46
CA SER A 2 -47.39 -41.36 9.30
C SER A 2 -46.43 -40.52 8.45
N GLU A 3 -46.64 -39.21 8.54
CA GLU A 3 -45.63 -38.15 8.68
C GLU A 3 -44.42 -38.07 7.72
N GLN A 4 -44.50 -37.04 6.86
CA GLN A 4 -43.39 -36.16 6.52
C GLN A 4 -42.69 -35.64 7.79
N LYS A 5 -41.36 -35.67 7.79
CA LYS A 5 -40.58 -34.69 8.54
C LYS A 5 -39.33 -34.31 7.75
N THR A 6 -39.47 -33.23 7.01
CA THR A 6 -38.40 -32.32 6.61
C THR A 6 -37.56 -31.95 7.83
N LEU A 7 -36.25 -32.19 7.78
CA LEU A 7 -35.30 -31.58 8.70
C LEU A 7 -34.56 -30.50 7.94
N ASP A 8 -35.10 -29.29 8.07
CA ASP A 8 -34.39 -28.03 7.93
C ASP A 8 -33.14 -28.07 8.82
N VAL A 9 -31.95 -28.09 8.21
CA VAL A 9 -30.73 -27.74 8.92
C VAL A 9 -30.71 -26.22 8.96
N SER A 10 -31.28 -25.74 10.06
CA SER A 10 -31.42 -24.35 10.43
C SER A 10 -30.05 -23.71 10.61
N GLN A 11 -30.03 -22.41 10.31
CA GLN A 11 -28.96 -21.47 10.51
C GLN A 11 -28.42 -21.52 11.95
N ASP A 12 -27.21 -22.04 12.12
CA ASP A 12 -26.40 -21.75 13.30
C ASP A 12 -25.45 -20.61 12.93
N THR A 13 -25.93 -19.38 13.10
CA THR A 13 -25.07 -18.20 13.28
C THR A 13 -24.33 -18.37 14.59
N ASN A 14 -23.27 -19.17 14.58
CA ASN A 14 -22.40 -19.35 15.72
C ASN A 14 -21.42 -18.18 15.75
N GLU A 15 -21.81 -17.17 16.53
CA GLU A 15 -21.04 -16.04 16.99
C GLU A 15 -19.72 -16.53 17.60
N SER A 16 -18.70 -16.70 16.74
CA SER A 16 -17.37 -17.08 17.17
C SER A 16 -16.73 -15.85 17.79
N SER A 17 -16.71 -15.86 19.12
CA SER A 17 -16.04 -14.92 20.00
C SER A 17 -14.55 -14.81 19.64
N LEU A 18 -14.25 -13.94 18.68
CA LEU A 18 -12.91 -13.46 18.42
C LEU A 18 -12.48 -12.57 19.60
N PRO A 19 -11.23 -12.65 20.06
CA PRO A 19 -10.71 -11.69 21.05
C PRO A 19 -10.95 -10.28 20.51
N ASN A 20 -11.34 -9.35 21.38
CA ASN A 20 -11.54 -7.93 21.05
C ASN A 20 -10.27 -7.32 20.45
N LEU A 21 -10.04 -7.52 19.14
CA LEU A 21 -9.14 -6.68 18.36
C LEU A 21 -9.89 -5.36 18.19
N SER A 22 -9.38 -4.30 18.79
CA SER A 22 -9.90 -2.94 18.61
C SER A 22 -9.83 -2.47 17.14
N PHE A 23 -9.12 -3.21 16.29
CA PHE A 23 -8.93 -2.94 14.87
C PHE A 23 -8.67 -4.26 14.12
N ASN A 24 -9.56 -4.64 13.20
CA ASN A 24 -9.40 -5.83 12.38
C ASN A 24 -9.37 -5.47 10.88
N PRO A 25 -8.19 -5.47 10.22
CA PRO A 25 -8.08 -5.09 8.81
C PRO A 25 -8.80 -6.04 7.84
N GLY A 26 -9.09 -7.27 8.27
CA GLY A 26 -9.77 -8.28 7.47
C GLY A 26 -11.29 -8.30 7.59
N GLU A 27 -11.89 -7.45 8.43
CA GLU A 27 -13.34 -7.46 8.72
C GLU A 27 -14.23 -7.31 7.46
N LYS A 28 -13.74 -6.56 6.46
CA LYS A 28 -14.48 -6.26 5.22
C LYS A 28 -14.27 -7.27 4.10
N ILE A 29 -13.49 -8.32 4.37
CA ILE A 29 -13.12 -9.34 3.40
C ILE A 29 -14.02 -10.55 3.63
N ASP A 30 -14.67 -11.03 2.57
CA ASP A 30 -15.43 -12.28 2.66
C ASP A 30 -14.49 -13.43 3.05
N TYR A 31 -14.85 -14.16 4.10
CA TYR A 31 -13.98 -15.17 4.68
C TYR A 31 -13.71 -16.32 3.71
N GLU A 32 -14.63 -16.59 2.78
CA GLU A 32 -14.49 -17.62 1.76
C GLU A 32 -13.24 -17.42 0.90
N TYR A 33 -12.87 -16.17 0.60
CA TYR A 33 -11.67 -15.88 -0.20
C TYR A 33 -10.37 -16.36 0.48
N PHE A 34 -10.32 -16.41 1.81
CA PHE A 34 -9.17 -16.98 2.52
C PHE A 34 -9.13 -18.52 2.42
N LEU A 35 -10.29 -19.16 2.27
CA LEU A 35 -10.43 -20.61 2.22
C LEU A 35 -10.11 -21.19 0.83
N ASP A 36 -10.22 -20.39 -0.22
CA ASP A 36 -9.83 -20.78 -1.59
C ASP A 36 -8.35 -21.22 -1.70
N CYS A 37 -7.50 -20.74 -0.80
CA CYS A 37 -6.09 -21.09 -0.78
C CYS A 37 -5.85 -22.47 -0.14
N VAL A 38 -5.57 -23.47 -0.97
CA VAL A 38 -5.17 -24.83 -0.51
C VAL A 38 -3.70 -24.97 -0.10
N HIS A 39 -2.98 -23.85 0.00
CA HIS A 39 -1.59 -23.79 0.45
C HIS A 39 -0.56 -24.60 -0.37
N CYS A 40 -0.83 -24.87 -1.65
CA CYS A 40 0.02 -25.71 -2.53
C CYS A 40 1.38 -25.09 -2.93
N GLY A 41 1.52 -23.76 -2.90
CA GLY A 41 2.79 -23.07 -3.15
C GLY A 41 3.15 -22.80 -4.62
N LEU A 42 2.32 -23.16 -5.61
CA LEU A 42 2.61 -22.89 -7.04
C LEU A 42 2.72 -21.39 -7.36
N CYS A 43 2.01 -20.54 -6.61
CA CYS A 43 2.07 -19.09 -6.77
C CYS A 43 3.42 -18.45 -6.38
N THR A 44 4.29 -19.17 -5.67
CA THR A 44 5.55 -18.63 -5.12
C THR A 44 6.50 -18.18 -6.22
N GLN A 45 6.73 -19.01 -7.23
CA GLN A 45 7.62 -18.70 -8.37
C GLN A 45 7.07 -17.63 -9.30
N ALA A 46 5.75 -17.42 -9.30
CA ALA A 46 5.11 -16.33 -10.05
C ALA A 46 5.24 -14.97 -9.34
N CYS A 47 5.58 -14.95 -8.05
CA CYS A 47 5.69 -13.72 -7.28
C CYS A 47 7.10 -13.14 -7.34
N PRO A 48 7.31 -11.96 -7.95
CA PRO A 48 8.65 -11.38 -8.07
C PRO A 48 9.27 -11.03 -6.71
N THR A 49 8.44 -10.62 -5.74
CA THR A 49 8.93 -10.33 -4.38
C THR A 49 9.48 -11.58 -3.71
N TYR A 50 8.78 -12.71 -3.80
CA TYR A 50 9.25 -13.98 -3.24
C TYR A 50 10.53 -14.45 -3.93
N VAL A 51 10.60 -14.38 -5.26
CA VAL A 51 11.80 -14.78 -6.01
C VAL A 51 13.03 -13.98 -5.58
N MET A 52 12.86 -12.69 -5.26
CA MET A 52 13.96 -11.83 -4.80
C MET A 52 14.30 -12.02 -3.32
N THR A 53 13.31 -12.26 -2.47
CA THR A 53 13.50 -12.31 -1.01
C THR A 53 13.77 -13.72 -0.48
N GLY A 54 13.25 -14.75 -1.14
CA GLY A 54 13.25 -16.14 -0.66
C GLY A 54 12.43 -16.38 0.61
N ASN A 55 11.69 -15.37 1.09
CA ASN A 55 10.95 -15.44 2.34
C ASN A 55 9.50 -15.83 2.09
N GLU A 56 9.05 -16.95 2.68
CA GLU A 56 7.67 -17.43 2.51
C GLU A 56 6.63 -16.38 2.93
N ASN A 57 6.91 -15.57 3.93
CA ASN A 57 6.01 -14.50 4.38
C ASN A 57 5.77 -13.42 3.30
N ASP A 58 6.71 -13.27 2.36
CA ASP A 58 6.60 -12.37 1.20
C ASP A 58 5.96 -13.05 -0.03
N SER A 59 5.69 -14.36 0.06
CA SER A 59 4.98 -15.11 -0.97
C SER A 59 3.48 -14.77 -0.98
N PRO A 60 2.77 -14.93 -2.12
CA PRO A 60 1.33 -14.69 -2.16
C PRO A 60 0.59 -15.60 -1.17
N ARG A 61 1.00 -16.87 -1.08
CA ARG A 61 0.45 -17.84 -0.13
C ARG A 61 0.69 -17.43 1.32
N GLY A 62 1.94 -17.09 1.66
CA GLY A 62 2.29 -16.65 3.01
C GLY A 62 1.53 -15.41 3.42
N ARG A 63 1.32 -14.45 2.49
CA ARG A 63 0.51 -13.26 2.75
C ARG A 63 -0.96 -13.56 2.98
N ILE A 64 -1.56 -14.48 2.22
CA ILE A 64 -2.94 -14.93 2.49
C ILE A 64 -3.04 -15.48 3.91
N TYR A 65 -2.07 -16.31 4.30
CA TYR A 65 -2.03 -16.88 5.64
C TYR A 65 -1.82 -15.83 6.73
N LEU A 66 -0.94 -14.85 6.51
CA LEU A 66 -0.74 -13.73 7.43
C LEU A 66 -2.00 -12.88 7.57
N MET A 67 -2.64 -12.51 6.46
CA MET A 67 -3.90 -11.76 6.48
C MET A 67 -4.98 -12.53 7.24
N ARG A 68 -5.15 -13.83 6.96
CA ARG A 68 -6.10 -14.68 7.68
C ARG A 68 -5.78 -14.79 9.18
N ALA A 69 -4.50 -14.97 9.53
CA ALA A 69 -4.09 -15.08 10.93
C ALA A 69 -4.34 -13.79 11.72
N VAL A 70 -4.18 -12.63 11.08
CA VAL A 70 -4.56 -11.33 11.65
C VAL A 70 -6.08 -11.22 11.77
N THR A 71 -6.83 -11.58 10.74
CA THR A 71 -8.30 -11.56 10.77
C THR A 71 -8.86 -12.46 11.87
N ASP A 72 -8.29 -13.65 12.05
CA ASP A 72 -8.66 -14.64 13.07
C ASP A 72 -8.18 -14.24 14.48
N GLY A 73 -7.48 -13.12 14.65
CA GLY A 73 -6.92 -12.67 15.94
C GLY A 73 -5.82 -13.58 16.49
N ARG A 74 -5.21 -14.43 15.65
CA ARG A 74 -4.10 -15.31 16.05
C ARG A 74 -2.75 -14.59 16.05
N VAL A 75 -2.63 -13.51 15.28
CA VAL A 75 -1.42 -12.70 15.15
C VAL A 75 -1.80 -11.23 15.14
N ASP A 76 -1.11 -10.41 15.94
CA ASP A 76 -1.33 -8.96 15.91
C ASP A 76 -0.74 -8.33 14.64
N LEU A 77 -1.41 -7.28 14.14
CA LEU A 77 -0.89 -6.47 13.04
C LEU A 77 0.28 -5.59 13.51
N ASN A 78 1.47 -6.18 13.58
CA ASN A 78 2.71 -5.48 13.91
C ASN A 78 3.47 -5.00 12.65
N GLN A 79 4.55 -4.23 12.85
CA GLN A 79 5.36 -3.68 11.77
C GLN A 79 5.98 -4.75 10.85
N ASN A 80 6.27 -5.96 11.35
CA ASN A 80 6.82 -7.04 10.53
C ASN A 80 5.76 -7.63 9.60
N VAL A 81 4.57 -7.92 10.10
CA VAL A 81 3.43 -8.39 9.29
C VAL A 81 3.08 -7.34 8.24
N ARG A 82 2.98 -6.08 8.67
CA ARG A 82 2.74 -4.93 7.79
C ARG A 82 3.76 -4.87 6.66
N ARG A 83 5.05 -4.95 6.98
CA ARG A 83 6.13 -4.94 5.98
C ARG A 83 5.97 -6.05 4.95
N HIS A 84 5.66 -7.27 5.37
CA HIS A 84 5.46 -8.38 4.44
C HIS A 84 4.32 -8.11 3.46
N LEU A 85 3.22 -7.52 3.93
CA LEU A 85 2.07 -7.15 3.10
C LEU A 85 2.37 -5.94 2.20
N GLU A 86 3.10 -4.93 2.68
CA GLU A 86 3.51 -3.73 1.92
C GLU A 86 4.46 -4.06 0.76
N LEU A 87 5.28 -5.10 0.88
CA LEU A 87 6.17 -5.55 -0.20
C LEU A 87 5.41 -6.15 -1.41
N CYS A 88 4.09 -6.29 -1.36
CA CYS A 88 3.29 -6.73 -2.50
C CYS A 88 3.20 -5.62 -3.56
N LEU A 89 3.58 -5.93 -4.80
CA LEU A 89 3.46 -4.96 -5.90
C LEU A 89 2.06 -4.88 -6.50
N ASP A 90 1.14 -5.72 -6.02
CA ASP A 90 -0.22 -5.86 -6.55
C ASP A 90 -0.26 -6.16 -8.06
N CYS A 91 0.71 -6.95 -8.54
CA CYS A 91 0.84 -7.30 -9.96
C CYS A 91 -0.06 -8.46 -10.41
N ARG A 92 -0.73 -9.14 -9.47
CA ARG A 92 -1.69 -10.26 -9.68
C ARG A 92 -1.18 -11.48 -10.47
N SER A 93 0.12 -11.59 -10.74
CA SER A 93 0.71 -12.77 -11.40
C SER A 93 0.49 -14.09 -10.64
N CYS A 94 0.20 -14.01 -9.34
CA CYS A 94 -0.11 -15.18 -8.52
C CYS A 94 -1.48 -15.79 -8.79
N GLU A 95 -2.45 -15.00 -9.27
CA GLU A 95 -3.81 -15.46 -9.58
C GLU A 95 -3.78 -16.38 -10.81
N THR A 96 -3.06 -15.98 -11.86
CA THR A 96 -2.92 -16.78 -13.09
C THR A 96 -2.18 -18.10 -12.86
N ALA A 97 -1.28 -18.14 -11.88
CA ALA A 97 -0.54 -19.35 -11.51
C ALA A 97 -1.32 -20.26 -10.55
N CYS A 98 -2.44 -19.80 -9.99
CA CYS A 98 -3.18 -20.52 -8.96
C CYS A 98 -4.16 -21.53 -9.58
N PRO A 99 -3.99 -22.84 -9.38
CA PRO A 99 -4.94 -23.83 -9.88
C PRO A 99 -6.29 -23.79 -9.16
N SER A 100 -6.32 -23.27 -7.92
CA SER A 100 -7.53 -23.14 -7.10
C SER A 100 -8.34 -21.87 -7.43
N GLY A 101 -7.83 -20.99 -8.30
CA GLY A 101 -8.56 -19.78 -8.69
C GLY A 101 -8.67 -18.71 -7.61
N VAL A 102 -7.72 -18.64 -6.66
CA VAL A 102 -7.71 -17.64 -5.60
C VAL A 102 -7.75 -16.22 -6.17
N GLN A 103 -8.73 -15.43 -5.74
CA GLN A 103 -8.87 -14.01 -6.10
C GLN A 103 -8.02 -13.14 -5.18
N TYR A 104 -6.69 -13.20 -5.33
CA TYR A 104 -5.73 -12.53 -4.44
C TYR A 104 -5.99 -11.02 -4.27
N GLY A 105 -6.37 -10.32 -5.34
CA GLY A 105 -6.72 -8.89 -5.31
C GLY A 105 -7.84 -8.58 -4.32
N ARG A 106 -8.85 -9.46 -4.22
CA ARG A 106 -9.98 -9.32 -3.27
C ARG A 106 -9.56 -9.44 -1.81
N LEU A 107 -8.37 -9.99 -1.55
CA LEU A 107 -7.78 -10.08 -0.22
C LEU A 107 -6.88 -8.87 0.06
N ILE A 108 -5.86 -8.66 -0.78
CA ILE A 108 -4.78 -7.71 -0.46
C ILE A 108 -5.22 -6.24 -0.51
N GLU A 109 -6.12 -5.88 -1.44
CA GLU A 109 -6.56 -4.50 -1.64
C GLU A 109 -7.36 -3.96 -0.44
N PRO A 110 -8.48 -4.60 -0.02
CA PRO A 110 -9.22 -4.14 1.15
C PRO A 110 -8.40 -4.21 2.43
N PHE A 111 -7.54 -5.22 2.58
CA PHE A 111 -6.68 -5.34 3.75
C PHE A 111 -5.71 -4.15 3.86
N ARG A 112 -5.06 -3.76 2.76
CA ARG A 112 -4.17 -2.59 2.70
C ARG A 112 -4.90 -1.28 2.98
N LEU A 113 -6.11 -1.12 2.42
CA LEU A 113 -6.92 0.07 2.66
C LEU A 113 -7.24 0.25 4.13
N GLU A 114 -7.50 -0.83 4.85
CA GLU A 114 -7.74 -0.77 6.28
C GLU A 114 -6.44 -0.51 7.04
N MET A 115 -5.35 -1.22 6.72
CA MET A 115 -4.01 -0.99 7.31
C MET A 115 -3.52 0.47 7.20
N GLU A 116 -3.82 1.17 6.09
CA GLU A 116 -3.39 2.56 5.89
C GLU A 116 -4.22 3.55 6.73
N LYS A 117 -5.50 3.29 6.98
CA LYS A 117 -6.35 4.17 7.82
C LYS A 117 -5.83 4.29 9.25
N GLU A 118 -5.25 3.21 9.76
CA GLU A 118 -4.55 3.21 11.04
C GLU A 118 -3.38 4.21 11.03
N ILE A 119 -2.57 4.22 9.96
CA ILE A 119 -1.44 5.16 9.79
C ILE A 119 -1.92 6.59 9.57
N ASP A 120 -2.93 6.82 8.73
CA ASP A 120 -3.42 8.16 8.40
C ASP A 120 -3.99 8.89 9.63
N THR A 121 -4.47 8.14 10.62
CA THR A 121 -4.87 8.68 11.92
C THR A 121 -3.66 9.27 12.67
N GLU A 122 -2.49 8.66 12.55
CA GLU A 122 -1.24 9.11 13.19
C GLU A 122 -0.48 10.18 12.38
N ARG A 123 -0.61 10.18 11.05
CA ARG A 123 0.19 11.01 10.12
C ARG A 123 -0.49 12.27 9.59
N LYS A 124 -1.65 12.68 10.12
CA LYS A 124 -2.29 13.98 9.84
C LYS A 124 -1.41 15.17 10.26
N THR A 125 -0.31 15.37 9.56
CA THR A 125 0.40 16.64 9.48
C THR A 125 -0.30 17.43 8.40
N ASP A 126 -1.19 18.34 8.83
CA ASP A 126 -1.95 19.25 7.99
C ASP A 126 -1.02 20.27 7.33
N ASP A 127 -0.20 19.81 6.38
CA ASP A 127 0.73 20.65 5.66
C ASP A 127 -0.01 21.27 4.48
N TRP A 128 -0.77 22.33 4.75
CA TRP A 128 -1.54 23.12 3.78
C TRP A 128 -0.73 23.46 2.52
N PHE A 129 0.58 23.63 2.68
CA PHE A 129 1.56 23.86 1.61
C PHE A 129 1.65 22.67 0.63
N HIS A 130 1.64 21.44 1.13
CA HIS A 130 1.62 20.23 0.29
C HIS A 130 0.34 20.14 -0.50
N LYS A 131 -0.80 20.39 0.13
CA LYS A 131 -2.10 20.43 -0.55
C LYS A 131 -2.10 21.49 -1.66
N TYR A 132 -1.53 22.66 -1.40
CA TYR A 132 -1.42 23.71 -2.42
C TYR A 132 -0.50 23.33 -3.58
N ILE A 133 0.65 22.68 -3.34
CA ILE A 133 1.54 22.22 -4.42
C ILE A 133 0.89 21.07 -5.20
N LEU A 134 0.42 20.03 -4.51
CA LEU A 134 -0.15 18.83 -5.12
C LEU A 134 -1.42 19.14 -5.90
N PHE A 135 -2.33 19.97 -5.37
CA PHE A 135 -3.60 20.28 -6.03
C PHE A 135 -3.61 21.61 -6.79
N GLY A 136 -2.65 22.51 -6.55
CA GLY A 136 -2.60 23.84 -7.18
C GLY A 136 -1.49 24.05 -8.21
N LEU A 137 -0.36 23.32 -8.09
CA LEU A 137 0.80 23.43 -9.00
C LEU A 137 0.94 22.24 -9.95
N PHE A 138 0.87 21.01 -9.43
CA PHE A 138 1.11 19.78 -10.21
C PHE A 138 0.06 19.48 -11.30
N PRO A 139 -1.26 19.55 -11.05
CA PRO A 139 -2.30 19.29 -12.06
C PRO A 139 -2.41 20.35 -13.17
N TYR A 140 -1.69 21.48 -13.08
CA TYR A 140 -1.76 22.56 -14.07
C TYR A 140 -0.44 22.68 -14.84
N PRO A 141 -0.32 22.05 -16.03
CA PRO A 141 0.95 21.98 -16.76
C PRO A 141 1.50 23.36 -17.13
N LYS A 142 0.63 24.35 -17.39
CA LYS A 142 1.05 25.74 -17.67
C LYS A 142 1.70 26.42 -16.46
N ARG A 143 1.19 26.18 -15.24
CA ARG A 143 1.76 26.75 -13.99
C ARG A 143 3.09 26.07 -13.65
N LEU A 144 3.12 24.74 -13.77
CA LEU A 144 4.34 23.96 -13.57
C LEU A 144 5.45 24.37 -14.55
N ARG A 145 5.12 24.60 -15.83
CA ARG A 145 6.10 25.06 -16.84
C ARG A 145 6.68 26.44 -16.51
N LYS A 146 5.85 27.37 -15.99
CA LYS A 146 6.32 28.67 -15.50
C LYS A 146 7.26 28.50 -14.29
N ALA A 147 6.87 27.72 -13.30
CA ALA A 147 7.70 27.44 -12.13
C ALA A 147 9.06 26.82 -12.53
N LEU A 148 9.05 25.83 -13.43
CA LEU A 148 10.27 25.22 -13.99
C LEU A 148 11.11 26.21 -14.80
N SER A 149 10.49 27.17 -15.51
CA SER A 149 11.23 28.21 -16.23
C SER A 149 11.95 29.18 -15.28
N PHE A 150 11.35 29.53 -14.14
CA PHE A 150 12.03 30.28 -13.09
C PHE A 150 13.17 29.48 -12.45
N ALA A 151 12.92 28.19 -12.16
CA ALA A 151 13.97 27.30 -11.66
C ALA A 151 15.14 27.18 -12.66
N LYS A 152 14.86 27.15 -13.96
CA LYS A 152 15.89 27.15 -15.01
C LYS A 152 16.71 28.44 -15.03
N ILE A 153 16.07 29.60 -14.86
CA ILE A 153 16.77 30.88 -14.76
C ILE A 153 17.68 30.88 -13.51
N ALA A 154 17.17 30.39 -12.38
CA ALA A 154 17.95 30.26 -11.16
C ALA A 154 19.18 29.32 -11.33
N GLN A 155 19.01 28.18 -12.01
CA GLN A 155 20.12 27.28 -12.37
C GLN A 155 21.11 27.93 -13.35
N ARG A 156 20.63 28.76 -14.29
CA ARG A 156 21.50 29.48 -15.24
C ARG A 156 22.35 30.54 -14.53
N LEU A 157 21.80 31.18 -13.51
CA LEU A 157 22.48 32.15 -12.65
C LEU A 157 23.33 31.48 -11.55
N LYS A 158 23.42 30.15 -11.51
CA LYS A 158 24.12 29.35 -10.48
C LYS A 158 23.63 29.63 -9.04
N LEU A 159 22.43 30.18 -8.89
CA LEU A 159 21.81 30.46 -7.59
C LEU A 159 21.55 29.16 -6.81
N ASP A 160 21.26 28.07 -7.51
CA ASP A 160 21.16 26.73 -6.94
C ASP A 160 22.47 26.31 -6.25
N SER A 161 23.61 26.50 -6.90
CA SER A 161 24.93 26.18 -6.33
C SER A 161 25.29 27.08 -5.15
N LEU A 162 24.89 28.36 -5.19
CA LEU A 162 25.07 29.30 -4.08
C LEU A 162 24.19 28.95 -2.89
N VAL A 163 22.91 28.61 -3.12
CA VAL A 163 21.98 28.21 -2.05
C VAL A 163 22.47 26.94 -1.35
N LEU A 164 23.06 26.00 -2.09
CA LEU A 164 23.66 24.79 -1.54
C LEU A 164 24.98 25.08 -0.80
N ALA A 165 25.86 25.88 -1.39
CA ALA A 165 27.17 26.22 -0.82
C ALA A 165 27.07 27.12 0.44
N THR A 166 26.13 28.05 0.47
CA THR A 166 25.91 28.97 1.60
C THR A 166 25.08 28.33 2.73
N GLY A 167 24.55 27.12 2.53
CA GLY A 167 23.68 26.48 3.52
C GLY A 167 22.31 27.13 3.67
N LEU A 168 21.97 28.09 2.80
CA LEU A 168 20.70 28.83 2.82
C LEU A 168 19.47 27.91 2.65
N TRP A 169 19.67 26.70 2.11
CA TRP A 169 18.66 25.65 2.06
C TRP A 169 18.14 25.20 3.44
N LYS A 170 18.90 25.43 4.53
CA LYS A 170 18.46 25.15 5.92
C LYS A 170 17.46 26.18 6.45
N LEU A 171 17.41 27.37 5.85
CA LEU A 171 16.44 28.42 6.18
C LEU A 171 15.12 28.26 5.40
N LEU A 172 15.14 27.51 4.29
CA LEU A 172 13.91 27.12 3.60
C LEU A 172 13.18 26.03 4.40
N PRO A 173 11.84 25.94 4.27
CA PRO A 173 11.07 24.84 4.82
C PRO A 173 11.71 23.50 4.45
N ALA A 174 11.83 22.57 5.42
CA ALA A 174 12.60 21.32 5.28
C ALA A 174 12.24 20.48 4.04
N ARG A 175 11.02 20.64 3.51
CA ARG A 175 10.55 19.97 2.29
C ARG A 175 11.08 20.64 1.01
N LEU A 176 11.10 21.98 0.96
CA LEU A 176 11.67 22.76 -0.14
C LEU A 176 13.20 22.61 -0.22
N GLY A 177 13.89 22.58 0.92
CA GLY A 177 15.33 22.31 0.96
C GLY A 177 15.68 20.96 0.33
N ARG A 178 14.92 19.90 0.65
CA ARG A 178 15.07 18.57 0.03
C ARG A 178 14.78 18.58 -1.48
N MET A 179 13.72 19.29 -1.90
CA MET A 179 13.43 19.44 -3.33
C MET A 179 14.55 20.16 -4.07
N ALA A 180 15.15 21.20 -3.48
CA ALA A 180 16.28 21.92 -4.06
C ALA A 180 17.52 21.01 -4.23
N THR A 181 17.78 20.11 -3.27
CA THR A 181 18.90 19.14 -3.37
C THR A 181 18.67 18.03 -4.41
N LEU A 182 17.42 17.67 -4.68
CA LEU A 182 17.07 16.60 -5.64
C LEU A 182 16.81 17.13 -7.06
N LEU A 183 16.80 18.46 -7.27
CA LEU A 183 16.43 19.05 -8.55
C LEU A 183 17.53 18.81 -9.61
N PRO A 184 17.26 18.01 -10.66
CA PRO A 184 18.23 17.83 -11.74
C PRO A 184 18.36 19.09 -12.60
N LYS A 185 19.44 19.19 -13.38
CA LYS A 185 19.62 20.28 -14.36
C LYS A 185 18.53 20.21 -15.43
N ILE A 186 17.73 21.27 -15.55
CA ILE A 186 16.58 21.32 -16.46
C ILE A 186 17.08 21.64 -17.88
N ARG A 187 17.30 20.59 -18.68
CA ARG A 187 17.61 20.71 -20.11
C ARG A 187 16.34 21.08 -20.89
N LYS A 188 16.47 21.83 -22.00
CA LYS A 188 15.33 22.15 -22.86
C LYS A 188 14.85 20.82 -23.47
N ALA A 189 13.54 20.58 -23.50
CA ALA A 189 13.00 19.44 -24.25
C ALA A 189 13.43 19.61 -25.72
N ASP A 190 14.12 18.61 -26.25
CA ASP A 190 14.46 18.54 -27.65
C ASP A 190 13.12 18.42 -28.40
N GLY A 191 12.89 19.39 -29.30
CA GLY A 191 11.61 19.57 -30.00
C GLY A 191 11.38 18.54 -31.07
#